data_AF-A0A7Z0RJQ8-F1
#
_entry.id   AF-A0A7Z0RJQ8-F1
#
_cell.length_a   1.000
_cell.length_b   1.000
_cell.length_c   1.000
_cell.angle_alpha   90.00
_cell.angle_beta   90.00
_cell.angle_gamma   90.00
#
_symmetry.space_group_name_H-M   'P 1'
#
loop_
_entity.id
_entity.type
_entity.pdbx_description
1 polymer ?
#
loop_
_entity_poly.entity_id
_entity_poly.type
_entity_poly.pdbx_seq_one_letter_code
_entity_poly.pdbx_strand_id
1 'polypeptide(L)'
;MFMEKLVRETERLSLICSMLDTMRRADKDRNARGWTSPIGMLKITRCCAVISELGTSIAKAGYRECDRQALEEIMRETRQVLHLLNARAAS
;
A
#
# COMPACT_ATOMS: atom_id res chain seq x y z
N MET A 1 17.93 -8.14 -0.36
CA MET A 1 17.32 -8.71 0.87
C MET A 1 15.79 -8.59 0.82
N PHE A 2 15.01 -9.40 1.57
CA PHE A 2 13.53 -9.28 1.59
C PHE A 2 13.08 -7.96 2.20
N MET A 3 13.76 -7.52 3.24
CA MET A 3 13.49 -6.25 3.92
C MET A 3 13.70 -5.03 3.02
N GLU A 4 14.78 -4.98 2.24
CA GLU A 4 15.01 -3.87 1.29
C GLU A 4 13.86 -3.73 0.28
N LYS A 5 13.34 -4.87 -0.21
CA LYS A 5 12.20 -4.87 -1.12
C LYS A 5 10.92 -4.41 -0.40
N LEU A 6 10.71 -4.87 0.83
CA LEU A 6 9.54 -4.49 1.62
C LEU A 6 9.54 -2.99 1.90
N VAL A 7 10.67 -2.45 2.39
CA VAL A 7 10.88 -1.03 2.64
C VAL A 7 10.60 -0.23 1.38
N ARG A 8 11.18 -0.62 0.23
CA ARG A 8 10.98 0.08 -1.04
C ARG A 8 9.52 0.13 -1.47
N GLU A 9 8.76 -0.96 -1.32
CA GLU A 9 7.35 -0.99 -1.71
C GLU A 9 6.46 -0.26 -0.70
N THR A 10 6.78 -0.28 0.59
CA THR A 10 6.13 0.55 1.61
C THR A 10 6.38 2.04 1.37
N GLU A 11 7.61 2.44 1.06
CA GLU A 11 7.97 3.81 0.68
C GLU A 11 7.23 4.25 -0.58
N ARG A 12 7.16 3.37 -1.59
CA ARG A 12 6.41 3.64 -2.81
C ARG A 12 4.92 3.85 -2.53
N LEU A 13 4.32 2.99 -1.69
CA LEU A 13 2.93 3.13 -1.28
C LEU A 13 2.72 4.44 -0.51
N SER A 14 3.61 4.76 0.43
CA SER A 14 3.58 6.01 1.21
C SER A 14 3.71 7.25 0.32
N LEU A 15 4.60 7.22 -0.69
CA LEU A 15 4.75 8.31 -1.66
C LEU A 15 3.47 8.50 -2.47
N ILE A 16 2.85 7.40 -2.93
CA ILE A 16 1.56 7.46 -3.62
C ILE A 16 0.55 8.13 -2.70
N CYS A 17 0.35 7.62 -1.48
CA CYS A 17 -0.59 8.16 -0.49
C CYS A 17 -0.34 9.65 -0.15
N SER A 18 0.91 10.05 0.03
CA SER A 18 1.29 11.44 0.34
C SER A 18 1.02 12.39 -0.84
N MET A 19 1.27 11.93 -2.07
CA MET A 19 0.83 12.64 -3.26
C MET A 19 -0.70 12.75 -3.30
N LEU A 20 -1.43 11.70 -2.87
CA LEU A 20 -2.91 11.75 -2.81
C LEU A 20 -3.40 12.80 -1.83
N ASP A 21 -2.82 12.86 -0.63
CA ASP A 21 -3.20 13.83 0.39
C ASP A 21 -2.90 15.27 -0.06
N THR A 22 -1.75 15.46 -0.72
CA THR A 22 -1.38 16.75 -1.32
C THR A 22 -2.36 17.15 -2.43
N MET A 23 -2.67 16.23 -3.34
CA MET A 23 -3.65 16.48 -4.42
C MET A 23 -5.05 16.74 -3.85
N ARG A 24 -5.52 15.96 -2.88
CA ARG A 24 -6.81 16.15 -2.21
C ARG A 24 -6.93 17.52 -1.54
N ARG A 25 -5.85 18.02 -0.94
CA ARG A 25 -5.80 19.36 -0.33
C ARG A 25 -5.82 20.48 -1.39
N ALA A 26 -5.20 20.25 -2.54
CA ALA A 26 -5.19 21.19 -3.67
C ALA A 26 -6.52 21.21 -4.44
N ASP A 27 -7.23 20.09 -4.50
CA ASP A 27 -8.39 19.83 -5.35
C ASP A 27 -9.73 20.24 -4.68
N LYS A 28 -9.80 21.47 -4.17
CA LYS A 28 -11.07 22.09 -3.74
C LYS A 28 -11.95 22.50 -4.92
N ASP A 29 -11.42 22.53 -6.14
CA ASP A 29 -12.17 22.80 -7.37
C ASP A 29 -11.85 21.75 -8.46
N ARG A 30 -12.73 20.76 -8.57
CA ARG A 30 -13.03 19.96 -9.76
C ARG A 30 -11.83 19.40 -10.55
N ASN A 31 -11.17 18.34 -10.06
CA ASN A 31 -10.86 17.16 -10.88
C ASN A 31 -10.37 15.97 -10.05
N ALA A 32 -11.31 15.16 -9.58
CA ALA A 32 -11.02 13.78 -9.22
C ALA A 32 -10.45 13.07 -10.45
N ARG A 33 -9.12 12.99 -10.59
CA ARG A 33 -8.46 11.87 -11.27
C ARG A 33 -6.94 11.90 -11.14
N GLY A 34 -6.49 10.96 -10.33
CA GLY A 34 -5.19 10.28 -10.46
C GLY A 34 -5.31 8.90 -9.85
N TRP A 35 -5.81 8.85 -8.60
CA TRP A 35 -5.90 7.64 -7.79
C TRP A 35 -7.24 6.93 -7.82
N THR A 36 -8.33 7.67 -8.02
CA THR A 36 -9.67 7.12 -8.29
C THR A 36 -9.81 6.59 -9.71
N SER A 37 -8.81 6.86 -10.56
CA SER A 37 -8.75 6.26 -11.89
C SER A 37 -8.48 4.76 -11.77
N PRO A 38 -8.97 3.93 -12.71
CA PRO A 38 -8.67 2.51 -12.73
C PRO A 38 -7.16 2.21 -12.66
N ILE A 39 -6.34 3.02 -13.33
CA ILE A 39 -4.87 2.87 -13.33
C ILE A 39 -4.27 3.19 -11.96
N GLY A 40 -4.77 4.23 -11.28
CA GLY A 40 -4.34 4.60 -9.94
C GLY A 40 -4.66 3.51 -8.92
N MET A 41 -5.91 3.00 -8.94
CA MET A 41 -6.33 1.89 -8.08
C MET A 41 -5.52 0.62 -8.35
N LEU A 42 -5.22 0.31 -9.61
CA LEU A 42 -4.38 -0.82 -9.98
C LEU A 42 -2.95 -0.69 -9.43
N LYS A 43 -2.36 0.50 -9.49
CA LYS A 43 -1.01 0.74 -8.93
C LYS A 43 -0.98 0.52 -7.42
N ILE A 44 -1.98 1.03 -6.69
CA ILE A 44 -2.05 0.85 -5.23
C ILE A 44 -2.28 -0.63 -4.89
N THR A 45 -3.21 -1.28 -5.58
CA THR A 45 -3.51 -2.71 -5.43
C THR A 45 -2.26 -3.56 -5.63
N ARG A 46 -1.47 -3.26 -6.67
CA ARG A 46 -0.21 -3.96 -6.95
C ARG A 46 0.81 -3.79 -5.83
N CYS A 47 1.01 -2.57 -5.32
CA CYS A 47 1.94 -2.34 -4.21
C CYS A 47 1.50 -3.15 -2.97
N CYS A 48 0.20 -3.14 -2.64
CA CYS A 48 -0.32 -3.90 -1.51
C CYS A 48 -0.16 -5.42 -1.66
N ALA A 49 -0.33 -5.94 -2.88
CA ALA A 49 -0.10 -7.36 -3.18
C ALA A 49 1.36 -7.75 -2.95
N VAL A 50 2.32 -6.94 -3.43
CA VAL A 50 3.75 -7.19 -3.25
C VAL A 50 4.15 -7.09 -1.77
N ILE A 51 3.66 -6.09 -1.04
CA ILE A 51 3.89 -5.98 0.42
C ILE A 51 3.39 -7.25 1.13
N SER A 52 2.20 -7.74 0.76
CA SER A 52 1.62 -8.96 1.35
C SER A 52 2.45 -10.21 1.07
N GLU A 53 2.98 -10.35 -0.15
CA GLU A 53 3.85 -11.46 -0.54
C GLU A 53 5.19 -11.42 0.23
N LEU A 54 5.80 -10.24 0.31
CA LEU A 54 7.05 -10.04 1.03
C LEU A 54 6.89 -10.28 2.53
N GLY A 55 5.81 -9.76 3.13
CA GLY A 55 5.54 -10.00 4.55
C GLY A 55 5.26 -11.46 4.86
N THR A 56 4.55 -12.17 3.98
CA THR A 56 4.37 -13.63 4.11
C THR A 56 5.71 -14.37 4.03
N SER A 57 6.61 -13.95 3.13
CA SER A 57 7.93 -14.56 2.97
C SER A 57 8.82 -14.34 4.20
N ILE A 58 8.79 -13.13 4.79
CA ILE A 58 9.52 -12.81 6.02
C ILE A 58 8.96 -13.60 7.22
N ALA A 59 7.64 -13.72 7.33
CA ALA A 59 7.02 -14.52 8.38
C ALA A 59 7.40 -16.00 8.28
N LYS A 60 7.42 -16.57 7.06
CA LYS A 60 7.89 -17.94 6.80
C LYS A 60 9.37 -18.13 7.13
N ALA A 61 10.19 -17.11 6.95
CA ALA A 61 11.60 -17.12 7.33
C ALA A 61 11.82 -16.97 8.86
N GLY A 62 10.75 -16.83 9.65
CA GLY A 62 10.81 -16.73 11.10
C GLY A 62 11.27 -15.36 11.60
N TYR A 63 10.96 -14.28 10.87
CA TYR A 63 11.22 -12.89 11.30
C TYR A 63 12.70 -12.54 11.50
N ARG A 64 13.64 -13.32 10.94
CA ARG A 64 15.08 -13.12 11.15
C ARG A 64 15.60 -11.73 10.78
N GLU A 65 14.95 -11.08 9.81
CA GLU A 65 15.34 -9.78 9.28
C GLU A 65 14.42 -8.64 9.76
N CYS A 66 13.37 -8.93 10.54
CA CYS A 66 12.29 -7.97 10.80
C CYS A 66 11.65 -8.19 12.17
N ASP A 67 11.35 -7.11 12.89
CA ASP A 67 10.52 -7.21 14.09
C ASP A 67 9.12 -7.72 13.74
N ARG A 68 8.63 -8.71 14.49
CA ARG A 68 7.33 -9.34 14.22
C ARG A 68 6.19 -8.35 14.33
N GLN A 69 6.20 -7.49 15.35
CA GLN A 69 5.11 -6.55 15.59
C GLN A 69 5.04 -5.52 14.46
N ALA A 70 6.18 -4.95 14.06
CA ALA A 70 6.25 -4.03 12.94
C ALA A 70 5.72 -4.67 11.64
N LEU A 71 6.07 -5.94 11.37
CA LEU A 71 5.57 -6.64 10.20
C LEU A 71 4.05 -6.86 10.27
N GLU A 72 3.52 -7.23 11.42
CA GLU A 72 2.08 -7.41 11.64
C GLU A 72 1.29 -6.10 11.42
N GLU A 73 1.84 -4.97 11.87
CA GLU A 73 1.25 -3.64 11.67
C GLU A 73 1.21 -3.25 10.18
N ILE A 74 2.34 -3.38 9.47
CA ILE A 74 2.41 -3.14 8.02
C ILE A 74 1.40 -4.01 7.27
N MET A 75 1.32 -5.30 7.61
CA MET A 75 0.41 -6.24 6.98
C MET A 75 -1.07 -5.92 7.30
N ARG A 76 -1.36 -5.44 8.51
CA ARG A 76 -2.71 -5.01 8.90
C ARG A 76 -3.16 -3.80 8.10
N GLU A 77 -2.33 -2.77 8.02
CA GLU A 77 -2.63 -1.55 7.25
C GLU A 77 -2.78 -1.85 5.75
N THR A 78 -1.90 -2.69 5.21
CA THR A 78 -1.97 -3.15 3.82
C THR A 78 -3.31 -3.83 3.51
N ARG A 79 -3.80 -4.70 4.41
CA ARG A 79 -5.12 -5.33 4.26
C ARG A 79 -6.24 -4.30 4.32
N GLN A 80 -6.18 -3.33 5.22
CA GLN A 80 -7.19 -2.26 5.31
C GLN A 80 -7.27 -1.45 4.01
N VAL A 81 -6.13 -1.08 3.42
CA VAL A 81 -6.06 -0.39 2.13
C VAL A 81 -6.70 -1.24 1.03
N LEU A 82 -6.35 -2.53 0.93
CA LEU A 82 -6.94 -3.44 -0.07
C LEU A 82 -8.45 -3.58 0.11
N HIS A 83 -8.95 -3.70 1.34
CA HIS A 83 -10.39 -3.76 1.60
C HIS A 83 -11.12 -2.50 1.13
N LEU A 84 -10.56 -1.31 1.40
CA LEU A 84 -11.13 -0.04 0.95
C LEU A 84 -11.15 0.07 -0.58
N LEU A 85 -10.08 -0.36 -1.25
CA LEU A 85 -10.02 -0.36 -2.71
C LEU A 85 -11.03 -1.32 -3.33
N ASN A 86 -11.16 -2.53 -2.77
CA ASN A 86 -12.12 -3.52 -3.25
C ASN A 86 -13.57 -3.06 -3.05
N ALA A 87 -13.87 -2.46 -1.89
CA ALA A 87 -15.20 -1.89 -1.63
C ALA A 87 -15.56 -0.83 -2.66
N ARG A 88 -14.57 -0.04 -3.10
CA ARG A 88 -14.76 1.00 -4.12
C ARG A 88 -14.80 0.48 -5.55
N ALA A 89 -14.13 -0.63 -5.84
CA ALA A 89 -14.23 -1.29 -7.15
C ALA A 89 -15.59 -1.98 -7.36
N ALA A 90 -16.27 -2.35 -6.26
CA ALA A 90 -17.59 -2.98 -6.27
C ALA A 90 -18.78 -1.99 -6.25
N SER A 91 -18.51 -0.69 -6.09
CA SER A 91 -19.51 0.39 -6.08
C SER A 91 -19.59 1.11 -7.42
#